data_AF-A0A9X1CAH7-F1
#
_entry.id   AF-A0A9X1CAH7-F1
#
_cell.length_a   1.000
_cell.length_b   1.000
_cell.length_c   1.000
_cell.angle_alpha   90.00
_cell.angle_beta   90.00
_cell.angle_gamma   90.00
#
_symmetry.space_group_name_H-M   'P 1'
#
loop_
_entity.id
_entity.type
_entity.pdbx_description
1 polymer ?
#
loop_
_entity_poly.entity_id
_entity_poly.type
_entity_poly.pdbx_seq_one_letter_code
_entity_poly.pdbx_strand_id
1 'polypeptide(L)'
;MEYCNYKLDEAKYFLVQMEKLQQVGNLTDFSYNLNAFLTSTRSISAYLGDNIKEIDVFQLVNKDYKMKFLKEQRNFTVHEKLLETSAMVNVDIESSITVNVKEEIKIETYEENTEGKKVEITTETEPEYNNIFIDDQFNNEDYVRTSHQFFFEEWDKGPEDIVSLCLYSIDWLEKMISKLINEGLLK
;
A
#
# COMPACT_ATOMS: atom_id res chain seq x y z
N MET A 1 -28.92 6.33 2.58
CA MET A 1 -27.73 6.13 1.70
C MET A 1 -26.40 6.34 2.44
N GLU A 2 -26.22 7.45 3.15
CA GLU A 2 -24.96 7.82 3.82
C GLU A 2 -24.38 6.73 4.74
N TYR A 3 -25.25 6.03 5.48
CA TYR A 3 -24.82 4.94 6.38
C TYR A 3 -24.14 3.76 5.63
N CYS A 4 -24.73 3.29 4.53
CA CYS A 4 -24.16 2.17 3.76
C CYS A 4 -22.81 2.56 3.16
N ASN A 5 -22.70 3.78 2.62
CA ASN A 5 -21.45 4.27 2.05
C ASN A 5 -20.37 4.40 3.13
N TYR A 6 -20.70 5.01 4.28
CA TYR A 6 -19.78 5.11 5.41
C TYR A 6 -19.26 3.74 5.86
N LYS A 7 -20.15 2.75 6.02
CA LYS A 7 -19.75 1.39 6.42
C LYS A 7 -19.00 0.64 5.33
N LEU A 8 -19.27 0.93 4.07
CA LEU A 8 -18.52 0.36 2.96
C LEU A 8 -17.10 0.92 2.90
N ASP A 9 -16.93 2.23 3.10
CA ASP A 9 -15.62 2.88 3.17
C ASP A 9 -14.82 2.39 4.39
N GLU A 10 -15.48 2.20 5.53
CA GLU A 10 -14.89 1.57 6.73
C GLU A 10 -14.40 0.15 6.43
N ALA A 11 -15.20 -0.67 5.72
CA ALA A 11 -14.79 -2.00 5.31
C ALA A 11 -13.59 -1.96 4.34
N LYS A 12 -13.61 -1.09 3.32
CA LYS A 12 -12.48 -0.90 2.39
C LYS A 12 -11.21 -0.48 3.10
N TYR A 13 -11.31 0.40 4.09
CA TYR A 13 -10.16 0.82 4.90
C TYR A 13 -9.52 -0.40 5.58
N PHE A 14 -10.31 -1.24 6.25
CA PHE A 14 -9.77 -2.43 6.91
C PHE A 14 -9.22 -3.47 5.94
N LEU A 15 -9.80 -3.59 4.74
CA LEU A 15 -9.25 -4.43 3.66
C LEU A 15 -7.83 -3.99 3.27
N VAL A 16 -7.62 -2.69 3.05
CA VAL A 16 -6.28 -2.14 2.73
C VAL A 16 -5.28 -2.39 3.86
N GLN A 17 -5.72 -2.33 5.13
CA GLN A 17 -4.83 -2.68 6.25
C GLN A 17 -4.48 -4.17 6.25
N MET A 18 -5.44 -5.06 5.97
CA MET A 18 -5.20 -6.50 5.86
C MET A 18 -4.22 -6.85 4.74
N GLU A 19 -4.31 -6.19 3.57
CA GLU A 19 -3.37 -6.37 2.46
C GLU A 19 -1.93 -5.98 2.84
N LYS A 20 -1.76 -4.88 3.59
CA LYS A 20 -0.44 -4.48 4.11
C LYS A 20 0.09 -5.49 5.13
N LEU A 21 -0.77 -5.98 6.01
CA LEU A 21 -0.40 -6.94 7.04
C LEU A 21 -0.05 -8.33 6.46
N GLN A 22 -0.58 -8.69 5.29
CA GLN A 22 -0.12 -9.86 4.52
C GLN A 22 1.35 -9.73 4.09
N GLN A 23 1.86 -8.53 3.85
CA GLN A 23 3.26 -8.33 3.47
C GLN A 23 4.21 -8.41 4.67
N VAL A 24 3.71 -8.13 5.89
CA VAL A 24 4.52 -8.04 7.10
C VAL A 24 4.42 -9.31 7.97
N GLY A 25 3.31 -10.05 7.90
CA GLY A 25 3.13 -11.28 8.69
C GLY A 25 2.77 -11.04 10.15
N ASN A 26 1.71 -10.25 10.42
CA ASN A 26 1.21 -10.02 11.77
C ASN A 26 -0.23 -10.53 11.92
N LEU A 27 -0.35 -11.79 12.36
CA LEU A 27 -1.61 -12.50 12.51
C LEU A 27 -2.59 -11.80 13.46
N THR A 28 -2.11 -11.25 14.57
CA THR A 28 -2.95 -10.62 15.60
C THR A 28 -3.62 -9.36 15.05
N ASP A 29 -2.83 -8.45 14.48
CA ASP A 29 -3.37 -7.23 13.88
C ASP A 29 -4.24 -7.54 12.67
N PHE A 30 -3.85 -8.55 11.87
CA PHE A 30 -4.66 -9.01 10.75
C PHE A 30 -6.04 -9.48 11.24
N SER A 31 -6.09 -10.27 12.31
CA SER A 31 -7.33 -10.78 12.90
C SER A 31 -8.22 -9.66 13.46
N TYR A 32 -7.65 -8.60 14.03
CA TYR A 32 -8.41 -7.43 14.47
C TYR A 32 -9.01 -6.65 13.29
N ASN A 33 -8.23 -6.40 12.24
CA ASN A 33 -8.72 -5.74 11.04
C ASN A 33 -9.80 -6.57 10.33
N LEU A 34 -9.64 -7.89 10.28
CA LEU A 34 -10.65 -8.81 9.75
C LEU A 34 -11.95 -8.76 10.54
N ASN A 35 -11.87 -8.77 11.88
CA ASN A 35 -13.06 -8.63 12.72
C ASN A 35 -13.80 -7.31 12.48
N ALA A 36 -13.05 -6.22 12.34
CA ALA A 36 -13.61 -4.91 12.04
C ALA A 36 -14.29 -4.90 10.66
N PHE A 37 -13.62 -5.43 9.62
CA PHE A 37 -14.18 -5.62 8.28
C PHE A 37 -15.50 -6.42 8.29
N LEU A 38 -15.51 -7.58 8.96
CA LEU A 38 -16.70 -8.44 9.04
C LEU A 38 -17.85 -7.76 9.81
N THR A 39 -17.51 -6.92 10.78
CA THR A 39 -18.50 -6.13 11.51
C THR A 39 -19.13 -5.07 10.60
N SER A 40 -18.33 -4.30 9.86
CA SER A 40 -18.81 -3.28 8.93
C SER A 40 -19.71 -3.87 7.83
N THR A 41 -19.30 -4.98 7.21
CA THR A 41 -20.10 -5.66 6.17
C THR A 41 -21.42 -6.24 6.70
N ARG A 42 -21.44 -6.76 7.92
CA ARG A 42 -22.68 -7.19 8.60
C ARG A 42 -23.60 -6.01 8.90
N SER A 43 -23.05 -4.88 9.35
CA SER A 43 -23.83 -3.66 9.58
C SER A 43 -24.54 -3.18 8.32
N ILE A 44 -23.87 -3.24 7.16
CA ILE A 44 -24.50 -2.94 5.87
C ILE A 44 -25.67 -3.90 5.60
N SER A 45 -25.42 -5.21 5.70
CA SER A 45 -26.45 -6.23 5.41
C SER A 45 -27.67 -6.11 6.33
N ALA A 46 -27.44 -5.87 7.62
CA ALA A 46 -28.50 -5.65 8.61
C ALA A 46 -29.29 -4.38 8.30
N TYR A 47 -28.61 -3.27 8.05
CA TYR A 47 -29.26 -2.00 7.68
C TYR A 47 -30.14 -2.18 6.44
N LEU A 48 -29.65 -2.86 5.40
CA LEU A 48 -30.42 -3.10 4.19
C LEU A 48 -31.65 -3.98 4.48
N GLY A 49 -31.50 -5.04 5.29
CA GLY A 49 -32.62 -5.90 5.69
C GLY A 49 -33.69 -5.17 6.52
N ASP A 50 -33.29 -4.21 7.35
CA ASP A 50 -34.22 -3.42 8.17
C ASP A 50 -34.95 -2.33 7.37
N ASN A 51 -34.30 -1.78 6.34
CA ASN A 51 -34.82 -0.64 5.57
C ASN A 51 -35.49 -1.01 4.25
N ILE A 52 -35.30 -2.23 3.73
CA ILE A 52 -35.86 -2.69 2.46
C ILE A 52 -36.76 -3.88 2.72
N LYS A 53 -38.08 -3.69 2.58
CA LYS A 53 -39.08 -4.73 2.90
C LYS A 53 -39.47 -5.57 1.70
N GLU A 54 -39.23 -5.04 0.51
CA GLU A 54 -39.59 -5.61 -0.79
C GLU A 54 -38.71 -6.82 -1.14
N ILE A 55 -37.50 -6.88 -0.58
CA ILE A 55 -36.49 -7.90 -0.88
C ILE A 55 -35.95 -8.47 0.43
N ASP A 56 -35.94 -9.79 0.53
CA ASP A 56 -35.23 -10.47 1.61
C ASP A 56 -33.72 -10.45 1.34
N VAL A 57 -33.06 -9.39 1.84
CA VAL A 57 -31.60 -9.21 1.73
C VAL A 57 -30.85 -10.38 2.36
N PHE A 58 -31.34 -10.95 3.47
CA PHE A 58 -30.69 -12.09 4.10
C PHE A 58 -30.75 -13.33 3.22
N GLN A 59 -31.83 -13.54 2.49
CA GLN A 59 -31.92 -14.60 1.50
C GLN A 59 -30.92 -14.39 0.35
N LEU A 60 -30.74 -13.16 -0.13
CA LEU A 60 -29.75 -12.85 -1.17
C LEU A 60 -28.32 -13.15 -0.68
N VAL A 61 -27.97 -12.72 0.52
CA VAL A 61 -26.67 -13.02 1.15
C VAL A 61 -26.48 -14.53 1.33
N ASN A 62 -27.52 -15.26 1.73
CA ASN A 62 -27.45 -16.70 1.94
C ASN A 62 -27.39 -17.53 0.63
N LYS A 63 -27.82 -16.97 -0.51
CA LYS A 63 -27.73 -17.62 -1.82
C LYS A 63 -26.30 -17.62 -2.37
N ASP A 64 -25.51 -16.62 -2.03
CA ASP A 64 -24.11 -16.54 -2.40
C ASP A 64 -23.25 -17.24 -1.33
N TYR A 65 -22.55 -18.31 -1.72
CA TYR A 65 -21.83 -19.14 -0.74
C TYR A 65 -20.64 -18.42 -0.07
N LYS A 66 -19.97 -17.49 -0.77
CA LYS A 66 -18.86 -16.70 -0.20
C LYS A 66 -19.40 -15.69 0.79
N MET A 67 -20.46 -14.98 0.43
CA MET A 67 -21.11 -14.02 1.32
C MET A 67 -21.72 -14.69 2.54
N LYS A 68 -22.40 -15.83 2.33
CA LYS A 68 -22.94 -16.65 3.41
C LYS A 68 -21.84 -17.06 4.39
N PHE A 69 -20.73 -17.57 3.86
CA PHE A 69 -19.60 -17.99 4.68
C PHE A 69 -19.04 -16.85 5.53
N LEU A 70 -18.70 -15.70 4.93
CA LEU A 70 -18.17 -14.54 5.66
C LEU A 70 -19.16 -14.00 6.71
N LYS A 71 -20.46 -13.99 6.39
CA LYS A 71 -21.51 -13.59 7.34
C LYS A 71 -21.51 -14.47 8.58
N GLU A 72 -21.31 -15.79 8.42
CA GLU A 72 -21.34 -16.79 9.50
C GLU A 72 -20.07 -16.79 10.37
N GLN A 73 -18.96 -16.22 9.90
CA GLN A 73 -17.68 -16.17 10.64
C GLN A 73 -17.69 -15.24 11.87
N ARG A 74 -18.31 -15.66 12.97
CA ARG A 74 -18.27 -14.92 14.26
C ARG A 74 -17.13 -15.38 15.18
N ASN A 75 -16.84 -16.67 15.17
CA ASN A 75 -15.78 -17.31 15.94
C ASN A 75 -14.93 -18.09 14.94
N PHE A 76 -14.06 -17.39 14.23
CA PHE A 76 -13.22 -17.98 13.20
C PHE A 76 -11.80 -18.16 13.73
N THR A 77 -11.11 -19.15 13.17
CA THR A 77 -9.67 -19.33 13.39
C THR A 77 -8.94 -18.88 12.13
N VAL A 78 -8.10 -17.86 12.26
CA VAL A 78 -7.25 -17.42 11.15
C VAL A 78 -5.95 -18.20 11.21
N HIS A 79 -5.59 -18.81 10.09
CA HIS A 79 -4.33 -19.51 9.93
C HIS A 79 -3.42 -18.71 9.00
N GLU A 80 -2.12 -18.85 9.23
CA GLU A 80 -1.07 -18.16 8.50
C GLU A 80 -0.17 -19.18 7.81
N LYS A 81 0.15 -18.90 6.56
CA LYS A 81 1.13 -19.66 5.77
C LYS A 81 2.12 -18.72 5.12
N LEU A 82 3.40 -18.97 5.34
CA LEU A 82 4.48 -18.25 4.66
C LEU A 82 4.47 -18.62 3.16
N LEU A 83 4.47 -17.63 2.28
CA LEU A 83 4.69 -17.79 0.86
C LEU A 83 6.17 -17.55 0.58
N GLU A 84 6.89 -18.60 0.22
CA GLU A 84 8.25 -18.48 -0.30
C GLU A 84 8.17 -17.80 -1.68
N THR A 85 8.51 -16.51 -1.75
CA THR A 85 8.67 -15.83 -3.02
C THR A 85 9.95 -16.33 -3.69
N SER A 86 9.84 -16.98 -4.85
CA SER A 86 11.02 -17.28 -5.68
C SER A 86 11.66 -15.97 -6.13
N ALA A 87 12.86 -15.69 -5.63
CA ALA A 87 13.59 -14.46 -5.90
C ALA A 87 13.82 -14.28 -7.41
N MET A 88 13.44 -13.12 -7.94
CA MET A 88 13.86 -12.67 -9.26
C MET A 88 15.00 -11.68 -9.03
N VAL A 89 16.24 -12.17 -9.08
CA VAL A 89 17.44 -11.33 -8.92
C VAL A 89 17.60 -10.49 -10.17
N ASN A 90 17.19 -9.23 -10.14
CA ASN A 90 17.57 -8.25 -11.15
C ASN A 90 18.96 -7.73 -10.75
N VAL A 91 20.01 -8.27 -11.38
CA VAL A 91 21.36 -7.71 -11.23
C VAL A 91 21.42 -6.43 -12.07
N ASP A 92 21.09 -5.29 -11.47
CA ASP A 92 21.40 -3.99 -12.07
C ASP A 92 22.91 -3.73 -11.92
N ILE A 93 23.61 -3.69 -13.05
CA ILE A 93 25.03 -3.32 -13.09
C ILE A 93 25.08 -1.79 -13.12
N GLU A 94 25.24 -1.18 -11.95
CA GLU A 94 25.46 0.27 -11.86
C GLU A 94 26.90 0.62 -12.26
N SER A 95 27.05 1.40 -13.33
CA SER A 95 28.32 2.05 -13.66
C SER A 95 28.25 3.52 -13.27
N SER A 96 29.09 3.95 -12.33
CA SER A 96 29.27 5.36 -12.03
C SER A 96 30.42 5.94 -12.86
N ILE A 97 30.19 7.10 -13.47
CA ILE A 97 31.23 7.89 -14.14
C ILE A 97 31.43 9.16 -13.32
N THR A 98 32.56 9.25 -12.63
CA THR A 98 32.97 10.45 -11.92
C THR A 98 33.73 11.37 -12.88
N VAL A 99 33.12 12.50 -13.25
CA VAL A 99 33.79 13.55 -14.04
C VAL A 99 34.34 14.59 -13.07
N ASN A 100 35.65 14.58 -12.86
CA ASN A 100 36.35 15.65 -12.14
C ASN A 100 36.69 16.77 -13.13
N VAL A 101 35.88 17.83 -13.19
CA VAL A 101 36.22 19.03 -13.95
C VAL A 101 37.15 19.87 -13.08
N LYS A 102 38.44 19.91 -13.44
CA LYS A 102 39.44 20.74 -12.76
C LYS A 102 39.43 22.10 -13.43
N GLU A 103 38.75 23.08 -12.84
CA GLU A 103 38.84 24.48 -13.27
C GLU A 103 39.83 25.22 -12.38
N GLU A 104 40.74 25.96 -13.01
CA GLU A 104 41.75 26.79 -12.35
C GLU A 104 41.47 28.25 -12.70
N ILE A 105 41.30 29.09 -11.69
CA ILE A 105 41.11 30.53 -11.86
C ILE A 105 42.41 31.22 -11.47
N LYS A 106 43.08 31.81 -12.45
CA LYS A 106 44.31 32.59 -12.26
C LYS A 106 43.98 34.08 -12.36
N ILE A 107 44.30 34.84 -11.31
CA ILE A 107 44.12 36.30 -11.31
C ILE A 107 45.51 36.94 -11.31
N GLU A 108 45.79 37.70 -12.37
CA GLU A 108 47.02 38.47 -12.53
C GLU A 108 46.72 39.96 -12.29
N THR A 109 47.39 40.54 -11.30
CA THR A 109 47.22 41.95 -10.92
C THR A 109 48.55 42.67 -11.07
N TYR A 110 48.52 43.92 -11.53
CA TYR A 110 49.73 44.73 -11.70
C TYR A 110 49.67 45.96 -10.79
N GLU A 111 50.68 46.10 -9.93
CA GLU A 111 50.86 47.29 -9.10
C GLU A 111 52.12 48.04 -9.55
N GLU A 112 52.07 49.37 -9.57
CA GLU A 112 53.22 50.19 -9.93
C GLU A 112 53.89 50.69 -8.65
N ASN A 113 55.17 50.33 -8.47
CA ASN A 113 55.90 50.76 -7.28
C ASN A 113 56.22 52.27 -7.35
N THR A 114 56.73 52.84 -6.25
CA THR A 114 57.05 54.27 -6.14
C THR A 114 58.17 54.75 -7.09
N GLU A 115 58.82 53.83 -7.82
CA GLU A 115 59.83 54.10 -8.85
C GLU A 115 59.27 54.01 -10.29
N GLY A 116 57.95 53.82 -10.46
CA GLY A 116 57.30 53.73 -11.77
C GLY A 116 57.50 52.39 -12.47
N LYS A 117 57.87 51.33 -11.73
CA LYS A 117 58.05 49.98 -12.26
C LYS A 117 56.84 49.13 -11.92
N LYS A 118 56.23 48.53 -12.95
CA LYS A 118 55.13 47.57 -12.79
C LYS A 118 55.66 46.27 -12.19
N VAL A 119 55.06 45.85 -11.08
CA VAL A 119 55.29 44.57 -10.42
C VAL A 119 54.04 43.72 -10.65
N GLU A 120 54.26 42.53 -11.20
CA GLU A 120 53.21 41.53 -11.43
C GLU A 120 53.01 40.71 -10.16
N ILE A 121 51.77 40.68 -9.67
CA ILE A 121 51.35 39.85 -8.54
C ILE A 121 50.34 38.85 -9.07
N THR A 122 50.78 37.60 -9.14
CA THR A 122 49.94 36.46 -9.49
C THR A 122 49.40 35.84 -8.21
N THR A 123 48.07 35.73 -8.12
CA THR A 123 47.42 34.95 -7.06
C THR A 123 46.67 33.79 -7.70
N GLU A 124 47.07 32.58 -7.32
CA GLU A 124 46.39 31.34 -7.67
C GLU A 124 45.54 30.91 -6.47
N THR A 125 44.28 30.56 -6.71
CA THR A 125 43.41 30.04 -5.64
C THR A 125 42.74 28.78 -6.18
N GLU A 126 42.98 27.66 -5.52
CA GLU A 126 42.24 26.44 -5.79
C GLU A 126 40.79 26.62 -5.32
N PRO A 127 39.77 26.32 -6.14
CA PRO A 127 38.39 26.35 -5.67
C PRO A 127 38.19 25.25 -4.61
N GLU A 128 37.48 25.56 -3.53
CA GLU A 128 37.04 24.56 -2.55
C GLU A 128 35.93 23.72 -3.18
N TYR A 129 36.24 22.45 -3.49
CA TYR A 129 35.26 21.50 -3.99
C TYR A 129 34.42 20.97 -2.83
N ASN A 130 33.18 21.44 -2.70
CA ASN A 130 32.19 20.75 -1.88
C ASN A 130 31.74 19.50 -2.65
N ASN A 131 32.15 18.32 -2.16
CA ASN A 131 31.59 17.05 -2.63
C ASN A 131 30.08 17.07 -2.37
N ILE A 132 29.28 17.28 -3.42
CA ILE A 132 27.85 17.05 -3.36
C ILE A 132 27.69 15.52 -3.38
N PHE A 133 27.60 14.92 -2.21
CA PHE A 133 27.07 13.57 -2.10
C PHE A 133 25.60 13.66 -2.47
N ILE A 134 25.25 13.15 -3.65
CA ILE A 134 23.86 12.82 -3.96
C ILE A 134 23.53 11.68 -2.98
N ASP A 135 22.63 11.96 -2.05
CA ASP A 135 22.18 11.01 -1.05
C ASP A 135 21.65 9.76 -1.75
N ASP A 136 22.30 8.61 -1.50
CA ASP A 136 21.94 7.26 -1.94
C ASP A 136 20.65 6.77 -1.24
N GLN A 137 19.60 7.60 -1.23
CA GLN A 137 18.27 7.18 -0.77
C GLN A 137 17.53 6.26 -1.76
N PHE A 138 18.25 5.72 -2.75
CA PHE A 138 17.84 4.55 -3.52
C PHE A 138 18.64 3.32 -3.10
N ASN A 139 18.71 3.05 -1.79
CA ASN A 139 18.91 1.69 -1.31
C ASN A 139 17.72 0.83 -1.74
N ASN A 140 17.78 0.36 -2.99
CA ASN A 140 17.13 -0.87 -3.44
C ASN A 140 17.80 -2.04 -2.69
N GLU A 141 17.46 -2.18 -1.41
CA GLU A 141 17.72 -3.43 -0.73
C GLU A 141 16.75 -4.47 -1.33
N ASP A 142 17.32 -5.37 -2.14
CA ASP A 142 16.74 -6.65 -2.58
C ASP A 142 16.39 -7.51 -1.34
N TYR A 143 15.46 -7.04 -0.51
CA TYR A 143 14.87 -7.88 0.50
C TYR A 143 14.01 -8.91 -0.20
N VAL A 144 14.29 -10.19 0.09
CA VAL A 144 13.34 -11.26 -0.12
C VAL A 144 12.04 -10.84 0.56
N ARG A 145 11.06 -10.39 -0.24
CA ARG A 145 9.74 -10.00 0.26
C ARG A 145 9.01 -11.28 0.65
N THR A 146 9.22 -11.74 1.88
CA THR A 146 8.38 -12.79 2.47
C THR A 146 6.95 -12.29 2.51
N SER A 147 6.05 -12.93 1.77
CA SER A 147 4.62 -12.64 1.82
C SER A 147 3.93 -13.71 2.65
N HIS A 148 2.89 -13.31 3.37
CA HIS A 148 2.09 -14.21 4.20
C HIS A 148 0.70 -14.37 3.57
N GLN A 149 0.20 -15.59 3.58
CA GLN A 149 -1.16 -15.93 3.18
C GLN A 149 -1.97 -16.28 4.42
N PHE A 150 -3.06 -15.55 4.64
CA PHE A 150 -4.02 -15.84 5.71
C PHE A 150 -5.27 -16.51 5.16
N PHE A 151 -5.69 -17.61 5.75
CA PHE A 151 -6.83 -18.40 5.30
C PHE A 151 -7.70 -18.84 6.48
N PHE A 152 -8.96 -19.18 6.20
CA PHE A 152 -9.84 -19.85 7.16
C PHE A 152 -9.69 -21.36 6.99
N GLU A 153 -9.45 -22.10 8.07
CA GLU A 153 -9.36 -23.57 8.01
C GLU A 153 -10.72 -24.19 7.62
N GLU A 154 -11.81 -23.54 8.00
CA GLU A 154 -13.17 -23.97 7.73
C GLU A 154 -13.63 -23.67 6.29
N TRP A 155 -12.82 -22.96 5.50
CA TRP A 155 -13.13 -22.69 4.09
C TRP A 155 -12.77 -23.88 3.21
N ASP A 156 -13.76 -24.76 2.99
CA ASP A 156 -13.60 -26.00 2.20
C ASP A 156 -13.92 -25.82 0.70
N LYS A 157 -14.39 -24.63 0.29
CA LYS A 157 -14.97 -24.41 -1.06
C LYS A 157 -13.96 -23.99 -2.11
N GLY A 158 -12.73 -23.64 -1.75
CA GLY A 158 -11.74 -23.27 -2.75
C GLY A 158 -10.42 -22.77 -2.16
N PRO A 159 -9.48 -22.38 -3.04
CA PRO A 159 -8.13 -21.96 -2.66
C PRO A 159 -8.06 -20.48 -2.23
N GLU A 160 -9.21 -19.80 -2.10
CA GLU A 160 -9.22 -18.37 -1.78
C GLU A 160 -8.68 -18.09 -0.39
N ASP A 161 -7.80 -17.10 -0.29
CA ASP A 161 -7.38 -16.53 0.98
C ASP A 161 -8.43 -15.54 1.52
N ILE A 162 -8.23 -15.11 2.76
CA ILE A 162 -9.17 -14.21 3.44
C ILE A 162 -9.33 -12.89 2.68
N VAL A 163 -8.24 -12.32 2.18
CA VAL A 163 -8.27 -11.04 1.45
C VAL A 163 -9.06 -11.18 0.15
N SER A 164 -8.89 -12.25 -0.59
CA SER A 164 -9.66 -12.55 -1.81
C SER A 164 -11.15 -12.67 -1.53
N LEU A 165 -11.54 -13.34 -0.43
CA LEU A 165 -12.92 -13.42 0.01
C LEU A 165 -13.49 -12.05 0.40
N CYS A 166 -12.69 -11.23 1.11
CA CYS A 166 -13.10 -9.89 1.52
C CYS A 166 -13.25 -8.94 0.33
N LEU A 167 -12.35 -9.01 -0.66
CA LEU A 167 -12.43 -8.23 -1.90
C LEU A 167 -13.72 -8.58 -2.67
N TYR A 168 -14.02 -9.88 -2.79
CA TYR A 168 -15.28 -10.34 -3.38
C TYR A 168 -16.51 -9.76 -2.65
N SER A 169 -16.47 -9.75 -1.32
CA SER A 169 -17.55 -9.21 -0.50
C SER A 169 -17.80 -7.72 -0.73
N ILE A 170 -16.74 -6.92 -0.88
CA ILE A 170 -16.86 -5.50 -1.22
C ILE A 170 -17.55 -5.31 -2.58
N ASP A 171 -17.05 -5.96 -3.62
CA ASP A 171 -17.63 -5.86 -4.97
C ASP A 171 -19.10 -6.30 -5.00
N TRP A 172 -19.42 -7.38 -4.29
CA TRP A 172 -20.78 -7.88 -4.18
C TRP A 172 -21.71 -6.86 -3.49
N LEU A 173 -21.27 -6.28 -2.35
CA LEU A 173 -22.02 -5.26 -1.62
C LEU A 173 -22.21 -3.99 -2.45
N GLU A 174 -21.18 -3.53 -3.16
CA GLU A 174 -21.25 -2.36 -4.05
C GLU A 174 -22.28 -2.54 -5.15
N LYS A 175 -22.25 -3.70 -5.83
CA LYS A 175 -23.20 -4.05 -6.89
C LYS A 175 -24.62 -4.12 -6.34
N MET A 176 -24.80 -4.74 -5.17
CA MET A 176 -26.11 -4.84 -4.53
C MET A 176 -26.65 -3.46 -4.14
N ILE A 177 -25.87 -2.63 -3.44
CA ILE A 177 -26.27 -1.27 -3.03
C ILE A 177 -26.63 -0.44 -4.27
N SER A 178 -25.78 -0.45 -5.30
CA SER A 178 -26.01 0.28 -6.55
C SER A 178 -27.30 -0.17 -7.23
N LYS A 179 -27.56 -1.48 -7.28
CA LYS A 179 -28.81 -2.03 -7.81
C LYS A 179 -30.02 -1.53 -7.04
N LEU A 180 -29.99 -1.57 -5.71
CA LEU A 180 -31.10 -1.14 -4.86
C LEU A 180 -31.39 0.37 -4.97
N ILE A 181 -30.35 1.18 -5.16
CA ILE A 181 -30.49 2.63 -5.44
C ILE A 181 -31.15 2.83 -6.81
N ASN A 182 -30.67 2.14 -7.84
CA ASN A 182 -31.22 2.25 -9.20
C ASN A 182 -32.68 1.80 -9.29
N GLU A 183 -33.09 0.82 -8.47
CA GLU A 183 -34.47 0.36 -8.34
C GLU A 183 -35.33 1.28 -7.46
N GLY A 184 -34.76 2.31 -6.85
CA GLY A 184 -35.46 3.26 -5.97
C GLY A 184 -35.88 2.70 -4.62
N LEU A 185 -35.37 1.51 -4.27
CA LEU A 185 -35.66 0.80 -3.01
C LEU A 185 -34.83 1.32 -1.85
N LEU A 186 -33.62 1.80 -2.13
CA LEU A 186 -32.73 2.40 -1.15
C LEU A 186 -32.59 3.91 -1.41
N LYS A 187 -32.90 4.71 -0.40
CA LYS A 187 -32.78 6.18 -0.42
C LYS A 187 -31.70 6.67 0.53
#